data_AF-A0A2W5MUS0-F1
#
_entry.id   AF-A0A2W5MUS0-F1
#
_cell.length_a   1.000
_cell.length_b   1.000
_cell.length_c   1.000
_cell.angle_alpha   90.00
_cell.angle_beta   90.00
_cell.angle_gamma   90.00
#
_symmetry.space_group_name_H-M   'P 1'
#
loop_
_entity.id
_entity.type
_entity.pdbx_description
1 polymer ?
#
loop_
_entity_poly.entity_id
_entity_poly.type
_entity_poly.pdbx_seq_one_letter_code
_entity_poly.pdbx_strand_id
1 'polypeptide(L)'
;MVMLWKVMVGAFCLAAAAAPAMGQGTVALPIAPGFWTNEDQKCGTAHYGYVFDGKQWGALYYYGPTQNLGPSAELQPITATRAVSDGFTQMQFGGFDGAGYFRIKSLGAAKAHYRVGAPFRDEIQESDEMLIRCDYQALSPKMKAAIRRFAPAQATVK
;
A
#
# COMPACT_ATOMS: atom_id res chain seq x y z
N MET A 1 -69.16 24.57 -9.81
CA MET A 1 -68.05 23.60 -9.96
C MET A 1 -66.77 24.30 -9.52
N VAL A 2 -66.17 23.78 -8.46
CA VAL A 2 -64.99 24.33 -7.77
C VAL A 2 -63.73 23.90 -8.51
N MET A 3 -62.77 24.80 -8.73
CA MET A 3 -61.35 24.45 -8.66
C MET A 3 -60.49 25.70 -8.46
N LEU A 4 -60.16 25.94 -7.19
CA LEU A 4 -59.04 26.79 -6.78
C LEU A 4 -57.73 26.09 -7.18
N TRP A 5 -56.89 26.75 -7.98
CA TRP A 5 -55.48 26.36 -8.11
C TRP A 5 -54.63 27.31 -7.27
N LYS A 6 -54.21 26.85 -6.09
CA LYS A 6 -53.16 27.50 -5.29
C LYS A 6 -51.82 27.32 -5.99
N VAL A 7 -51.23 28.42 -6.45
CA VAL A 7 -49.81 28.48 -6.82
C VAL A 7 -48.99 28.57 -5.53
N MET A 8 -48.25 27.51 -5.21
CA MET A 8 -47.23 27.56 -4.16
C MET A 8 -45.86 27.80 -4.80
N VAL A 9 -45.31 28.98 -4.54
CA VAL A 9 -43.92 29.33 -4.79
C VAL A 9 -43.07 28.58 -3.76
N GLY A 10 -42.18 27.70 -4.22
CA GLY A 10 -41.19 27.02 -3.38
C GLY A 10 -39.79 27.30 -3.90
N ALA A 11 -39.09 28.22 -3.22
CA ALA A 11 -37.67 28.49 -3.45
C ALA A 11 -36.83 27.28 -3.01
N PHE A 12 -36.19 26.60 -3.97
CA PHE A 12 -35.24 25.52 -3.69
C PHE A 12 -33.85 26.13 -3.46
N CYS A 13 -33.50 26.39 -2.20
CA CYS A 13 -32.11 26.61 -1.81
C CYS A 13 -31.39 25.26 -1.79
N LEU A 14 -30.65 24.94 -2.85
CA LEU A 14 -29.66 23.86 -2.85
C LEU A 14 -28.44 24.29 -2.03
N ALA A 15 -28.49 24.01 -0.72
CA ALA A 15 -27.29 24.01 0.11
C ALA A 15 -26.42 22.82 -0.32
N ALA A 16 -25.36 23.10 -1.10
CA ALA A 16 -24.30 22.14 -1.36
C ALA A 16 -23.57 21.85 -0.04
N ALA A 17 -24.03 20.84 0.68
CA ALA A 17 -23.28 20.29 1.80
C ALA A 17 -22.00 19.68 1.24
N ALA A 18 -20.88 20.38 1.40
CA ALA A 18 -19.57 19.78 1.28
C ALA A 18 -19.48 18.69 2.35
N ALA A 19 -19.71 17.43 1.95
CA ALA A 19 -19.41 16.30 2.81
C ALA A 19 -17.92 16.40 3.17
N PRO A 20 -17.54 16.39 4.45
CA PRO A 20 -16.14 16.32 4.81
C PRO A 20 -15.62 15.03 4.16
N ALA A 21 -14.53 15.14 3.40
CA ALA A 21 -13.82 13.98 2.90
C ALA A 21 -13.53 13.08 4.10
N MET A 22 -14.27 11.97 4.23
CA MET A 22 -14.03 10.99 5.27
C MET A 22 -12.58 10.57 5.10
N GLY A 23 -11.75 10.96 6.08
CA GLY A 23 -10.35 10.58 6.10
C GLY A 23 -10.29 9.07 5.95
N GLN A 24 -9.61 8.59 4.90
CA GLN A 24 -9.37 7.16 4.72
C GLN A 24 -8.71 6.66 6.01
N GLY A 25 -9.42 5.82 6.76
CA GLY A 25 -8.91 5.21 7.98
C GLY A 25 -7.63 4.42 7.66
N THR A 26 -6.81 4.19 8.68
CA THR A 26 -5.62 3.35 8.57
C THR A 26 -5.99 2.01 7.94
N VAL A 27 -5.25 1.61 6.91
CA VAL A 27 -5.47 0.35 6.20
C VAL A 27 -5.03 -0.80 7.12
N ALA A 28 -5.92 -1.76 7.34
CA ALA A 28 -5.61 -2.95 8.13
C ALA A 28 -4.87 -3.98 7.27
N LEU A 29 -3.54 -4.01 7.38
CA LEU A 29 -2.70 -5.14 6.96
C LEU A 29 -2.24 -5.95 8.17
N PRO A 30 -1.97 -7.27 8.02
CA PRO A 30 -1.54 -8.13 9.11
C PRO A 30 -0.05 -7.96 9.46
N ILE A 31 0.55 -6.84 9.10
CA ILE A 31 1.98 -6.52 9.29
C ILE A 31 2.13 -5.10 9.80
N ALA A 32 3.21 -4.83 10.54
CA ALA A 32 3.50 -3.49 11.01
C ALA A 32 3.97 -2.57 9.86
N PRO A 33 3.69 -1.26 9.93
CA PRO A 33 4.37 -0.28 9.08
C PRO A 33 5.90 -0.39 9.20
N GLY A 34 6.59 -0.12 8.09
CA GLY A 34 8.04 -0.12 8.03
C GLY A 34 8.57 -0.47 6.64
N PHE A 35 9.89 -0.66 6.59
CA PHE A 35 10.60 -1.18 5.43
C PHE A 35 10.76 -2.69 5.56
N TRP A 36 10.38 -3.42 4.52
CA TRP A 36 10.39 -4.88 4.44
C TRP A 36 11.30 -5.30 3.29
N THR A 37 12.33 -6.09 3.54
CA THR A 37 13.23 -6.60 2.49
C THR A 37 13.16 -8.11 2.44
N ASN A 38 13.64 -8.72 1.36
CA ASN A 38 13.73 -10.17 1.26
C ASN A 38 14.61 -10.74 2.39
N GLU A 39 14.23 -11.90 2.93
CA GLU A 39 14.88 -12.53 4.08
C GLU A 39 16.36 -12.90 3.83
N ASP A 40 16.75 -13.05 2.57
CA ASP A 40 18.15 -13.27 2.16
C ASP A 40 19.01 -12.00 2.15
N GLN A 41 18.40 -10.81 2.24
CA GLN A 41 19.10 -9.53 2.34
C GLN A 41 19.36 -9.13 3.79
N LYS A 42 20.51 -8.49 4.03
CA LYS A 42 20.80 -7.85 5.31
C LYS A 42 20.29 -6.41 5.30
N CYS A 43 19.63 -5.97 6.37
CA CYS A 43 19.10 -4.61 6.49
C CYS A 43 20.12 -3.51 6.17
N GLY A 44 21.37 -3.66 6.64
CA GLY A 44 22.44 -2.68 6.41
C GLY A 44 22.93 -2.57 4.97
N THR A 45 22.62 -3.54 4.12
CA THR A 45 23.02 -3.58 2.71
C THR A 45 21.83 -3.69 1.75
N ALA A 46 20.60 -3.63 2.27
CA ALA A 46 19.40 -3.70 1.45
C ALA A 46 19.36 -2.53 0.47
N HIS A 47 19.19 -2.87 -0.80
CA HIS A 47 19.07 -1.92 -1.92
C HIS A 47 17.70 -2.01 -2.58
N TYR A 48 16.90 -3.01 -2.22
CA TYR A 48 15.56 -3.29 -2.67
C TYR A 48 14.70 -3.70 -1.49
N GLY A 49 13.43 -3.32 -1.49
CA GLY A 49 12.44 -3.83 -0.56
C GLY A 49 11.11 -3.14 -0.80
N TYR A 50 10.20 -3.29 0.14
CA TYR A 50 8.86 -2.74 0.14
C TYR A 50 8.69 -1.79 1.32
N VAL A 51 7.84 -0.79 1.15
CA VAL A 51 7.43 0.09 2.24
C VAL A 51 5.94 -0.05 2.47
N PHE A 52 5.57 -0.30 3.73
CA PHE A 52 4.21 -0.08 4.22
C PHE A 52 4.21 1.12 5.15
N ASP A 53 3.36 2.11 4.89
CA ASP A 53 3.25 3.28 5.79
C ASP A 53 1.93 3.38 6.56
N GLY A 54 1.10 2.34 6.50
CA GLY A 54 -0.26 2.33 7.04
C GLY A 54 -1.33 2.73 6.03
N LYS A 55 -0.96 3.20 4.83
CA LYS A 55 -1.88 3.65 3.78
C LYS A 55 -1.51 3.14 2.39
N GLN A 56 -0.23 3.04 2.09
CA GLN A 56 0.30 2.59 0.80
C GLN A 56 1.29 1.45 0.98
N TRP A 57 1.38 0.61 -0.04
CA TRP A 57 2.36 -0.47 -0.17
C TRP A 57 3.04 -0.36 -1.53
N GLY A 58 4.32 -0.69 -1.59
CA GLY A 58 5.02 -0.79 -2.87
C GLY A 58 6.52 -0.89 -2.73
N ALA A 59 7.19 -1.09 -3.86
CA ALA A 59 8.63 -1.29 -3.91
C ALA A 59 9.38 0.04 -3.75
N LEU A 60 10.53 -0.02 -3.08
CA LEU A 60 11.52 1.04 -2.95
C LEU A 60 12.90 0.45 -3.23
N TYR A 61 13.56 0.92 -4.27
CA TYR A 61 14.77 0.26 -4.73
C TYR A 61 15.75 1.17 -5.46
N TYR A 62 16.98 0.66 -5.54
CA TYR A 62 18.00 1.13 -6.46
C TYR A 62 18.27 0.04 -7.50
N TYR A 63 18.57 0.45 -8.72
CA TYR A 63 18.72 -0.43 -9.88
C TYR A 63 20.07 -0.24 -10.58
N GLY A 64 20.28 -1.02 -11.65
CA GLY A 64 21.51 -1.04 -12.43
C GLY A 64 22.58 -1.99 -11.86
N PRO A 65 23.66 -2.27 -12.61
CA PRO A 65 24.66 -3.29 -12.26
C PRO A 65 25.36 -3.06 -10.92
N THR A 66 25.48 -1.79 -10.51
CA THR A 66 26.10 -1.38 -9.24
C THR A 66 25.08 -1.07 -8.16
N GLN A 67 23.78 -1.26 -8.42
CA GLN A 67 22.67 -0.92 -7.52
C GLN A 67 22.74 0.55 -7.04
N ASN A 68 23.26 1.44 -7.89
CA ASN A 68 23.48 2.86 -7.59
C ASN A 68 22.58 3.82 -8.35
N LEU A 69 21.79 3.34 -9.31
CA LEU A 69 20.81 4.16 -10.01
C LEU A 69 19.51 4.23 -9.19
N GLY A 70 18.88 5.40 -9.12
CA GLY A 70 17.69 5.65 -8.29
C GLY A 70 17.92 6.67 -7.16
N PRO A 71 17.06 6.73 -6.12
CA PRO A 71 16.04 5.73 -5.78
C PRO A 71 14.79 5.82 -6.65
N SER A 72 14.20 4.67 -6.96
CA SER A 72 12.86 4.53 -7.54
C SER A 72 11.89 4.02 -6.48
N ALA A 73 10.66 4.53 -6.51
CA ALA A 73 9.59 4.13 -5.61
C ALA A 73 8.29 3.92 -6.38
N GLU A 74 7.67 2.77 -6.18
CA GLU A 74 6.42 2.35 -6.81
C GLU A 74 5.35 2.15 -5.73
N LEU A 75 5.17 3.18 -4.90
CA LEU A 75 4.20 3.16 -3.80
C LEU A 75 2.80 3.42 -4.34
N GLN A 76 1.87 2.52 -4.01
CA GLN A 76 0.47 2.62 -4.43
C GLN A 76 -0.45 2.70 -3.20
N PRO A 77 -1.41 3.64 -3.18
CA PRO A 77 -2.42 3.69 -2.13
C PRO A 77 -3.26 2.41 -2.11
N ILE A 78 -3.38 1.81 -0.92
CA ILE A 78 -4.29 0.68 -0.71
C ILE A 78 -5.69 1.26 -0.50
N THR A 79 -6.62 0.93 -1.38
CA THR A 79 -8.00 1.40 -1.33
C THR A 79 -8.91 0.45 -0.58
N ALA A 80 -8.58 -0.83 -0.55
CA ALA A 80 -9.27 -1.84 0.24
C ALA A 80 -8.35 -3.01 0.59
N THR A 81 -8.70 -3.74 1.64
CA THR A 81 -8.09 -5.03 1.98
C THR A 81 -9.18 -6.06 2.23
N ARG A 82 -8.86 -7.33 1.94
CA ARG A 82 -9.74 -8.45 2.30
C ARG A 82 -8.92 -9.65 2.73
N ALA A 83 -9.34 -10.32 3.81
CA ALA A 83 -8.82 -11.64 4.12
C ALA A 83 -9.21 -12.62 3.00
N VAL A 84 -8.29 -13.51 2.64
CA VAL A 84 -8.52 -14.61 1.69
C VAL A 84 -8.12 -15.94 2.36
N SER A 85 -8.34 -17.06 1.68
CA SER A 85 -7.93 -18.37 2.18
C SER A 85 -6.43 -18.42 2.49
N ASP A 86 -6.03 -19.39 3.31
CA ASP A 86 -4.62 -19.68 3.64
C ASP A 86 -3.91 -18.60 4.47
N GLY A 87 -4.67 -17.67 5.05
CA GLY A 87 -4.20 -16.66 6.01
C GLY A 87 -3.57 -15.43 5.36
N PHE A 88 -3.74 -15.24 4.05
CA PHE A 88 -3.33 -14.02 3.37
C PHE A 88 -4.37 -12.91 3.50
N THR A 89 -3.90 -11.67 3.42
CA THR A 89 -4.71 -10.48 3.18
C THR A 89 -4.39 -9.95 1.79
N GLN A 90 -5.39 -9.90 0.92
CA GLN A 90 -5.27 -9.29 -0.41
C GLN A 90 -5.38 -7.77 -0.30
N MET A 91 -4.45 -7.08 -0.95
CA MET A 91 -4.44 -5.64 -1.14
C MET A 91 -5.13 -5.29 -2.46
N GLN A 92 -5.97 -4.27 -2.42
CA GLN A 92 -6.51 -3.62 -3.60
C GLN A 92 -5.88 -2.24 -3.72
N PHE A 93 -5.25 -1.96 -4.86
CA PHE A 93 -4.72 -0.64 -5.18
C PHE A 93 -5.73 0.14 -6.03
N GLY A 94 -5.73 1.47 -5.87
CA GLY A 94 -6.62 2.34 -6.63
C GLY A 94 -6.38 2.23 -8.14
N GLY A 95 -7.45 2.06 -8.92
CA GLY A 95 -7.38 1.99 -10.39
C GLY A 95 -6.93 0.64 -10.97
N PHE A 96 -6.65 -0.37 -10.14
CA PHE A 96 -6.33 -1.71 -10.62
C PHE A 96 -7.60 -2.58 -10.70
N ASP A 97 -8.08 -2.87 -11.90
CA ASP A 97 -9.20 -3.78 -12.18
C ASP A 97 -8.72 -5.04 -12.94
N GLY A 98 -7.48 -5.46 -12.68
CA GLY A 98 -6.87 -6.61 -13.33
C GLY A 98 -7.18 -7.92 -12.62
N ALA A 99 -7.05 -9.04 -13.36
CA ALA A 99 -7.17 -10.39 -12.79
C ALA A 99 -6.02 -10.78 -11.82
N GLY A 100 -4.94 -9.99 -11.79
CA GLY A 100 -3.83 -10.19 -10.86
C GLY A 100 -4.17 -9.82 -9.43
N TYR A 101 -3.26 -10.08 -8.51
CA TYR A 101 -3.45 -9.73 -7.11
C TYR A 101 -2.13 -9.54 -6.36
N PHE A 102 -2.22 -8.83 -5.24
CA PHE A 102 -1.13 -8.64 -4.30
C PHE A 102 -1.61 -9.08 -2.92
N ARG A 103 -0.88 -9.97 -2.27
CA ARG A 103 -1.28 -10.60 -1.02
C ARG A 103 -0.13 -10.58 -0.03
N ILE A 104 -0.46 -10.37 1.24
CA ILE A 104 0.51 -10.44 2.31
C ILE A 104 -0.02 -11.26 3.48
N LYS A 105 0.83 -12.09 4.06
CA LYS A 105 0.55 -12.90 5.24
C LYS A 105 1.60 -12.62 6.30
N SER A 106 1.15 -12.45 7.54
CA SER A 106 2.06 -12.34 8.69
C SER A 106 2.66 -13.70 9.01
N LEU A 107 3.95 -13.76 9.24
CA LEU A 107 4.65 -14.92 9.81
C LEU A 107 5.21 -14.62 11.21
N GLY A 108 4.91 -13.44 11.76
CA GLY A 108 5.42 -12.93 13.03
C GLY A 108 5.62 -11.42 12.99
N ALA A 109 6.05 -10.84 14.11
CA ALA A 109 6.16 -9.38 14.25
C ALA A 109 7.10 -8.70 13.23
N ALA A 110 8.12 -9.42 12.75
CA ALA A 110 9.11 -8.92 11.80
C ALA A 110 9.32 -9.86 10.60
N LYS A 111 8.36 -10.75 10.32
CA LYS A 111 8.40 -11.66 9.17
C LYS A 111 7.07 -11.69 8.45
N ALA A 112 7.11 -11.71 7.12
CA ALA A 112 5.92 -11.77 6.29
C ALA A 112 6.17 -12.62 5.05
N HIS A 113 5.08 -13.11 4.46
CA HIS A 113 5.07 -13.74 3.15
C HIS A 113 4.30 -12.84 2.20
N TYR A 114 4.98 -12.30 1.19
CA TYR A 114 4.39 -11.49 0.14
C TYR A 114 4.23 -12.31 -1.13
N ARG A 115 3.03 -12.28 -1.72
CA ARG A 115 2.68 -13.00 -2.93
C ARG A 115 2.12 -12.06 -3.97
N VAL A 116 2.64 -12.16 -5.18
CA VAL A 116 2.11 -11.48 -6.37
C VAL A 116 1.60 -12.52 -7.33
N GLY A 117 0.31 -12.43 -7.67
CA GLY A 117 -0.29 -13.21 -8.74
C GLY A 117 -0.41 -12.35 -9.99
N ALA A 118 0.33 -12.69 -11.05
CA ALA A 118 0.26 -12.02 -12.34
C ALA A 118 -0.50 -12.90 -13.34
N PRO A 119 -1.47 -12.35 -14.09
CA PRO A 119 -2.14 -13.11 -15.14
C PRO A 119 -1.16 -13.42 -16.28
N PHE A 120 -1.12 -14.68 -16.69
CA PHE A 120 -0.34 -15.14 -17.83
C PHE A 120 -1.15 -16.15 -18.63
N ARG A 121 -1.55 -15.78 -19.85
CA ARG A 121 -2.42 -16.61 -20.71
C ARG A 121 -3.68 -17.04 -19.93
N ASP A 122 -3.84 -18.34 -19.70
CA ASP A 122 -5.02 -18.95 -19.06
C ASP A 122 -4.79 -19.28 -17.58
N GLU A 123 -3.69 -18.80 -16.98
CA GLU A 123 -3.30 -19.08 -15.59
C GLU A 123 -2.84 -17.82 -14.84
N ILE A 124 -2.73 -17.95 -13.51
CA ILE A 124 -2.07 -16.97 -12.66
C ILE A 124 -0.70 -17.51 -12.29
N GLN A 125 0.36 -16.79 -12.67
CA GLN A 125 1.71 -17.06 -12.19
C GLN A 125 1.90 -16.38 -10.84
N GLU A 126 2.24 -17.17 -9.83
CA GLU A 126 2.50 -16.69 -8.48
C GLU A 126 4.01 -16.54 -8.26
N SER A 127 4.41 -15.38 -7.74
CA SER A 127 5.74 -15.14 -7.18
C SER A 127 5.61 -14.92 -5.68
N ASP A 128 6.42 -15.63 -4.92
CA ASP A 128 6.43 -15.64 -3.47
C ASP A 128 7.75 -15.10 -2.93
N GLU A 129 7.67 -14.17 -1.99
CA GLU A 129 8.81 -13.53 -1.34
C GLU A 129 8.65 -13.59 0.18
N MET A 130 9.64 -14.18 0.85
CA MET A 130 9.75 -14.14 2.30
C MET A 130 10.43 -12.84 2.69
N LEU A 131 9.75 -12.04 3.52
CA LEU A 131 10.18 -10.70 3.91
C LEU A 131 10.54 -10.66 5.39
N ILE A 132 11.56 -9.86 5.70
CA ILE A 132 11.89 -9.42 7.05
C ILE A 132 11.67 -7.91 7.18
N ARG A 133 11.19 -7.47 8.35
CA ARG A 133 11.11 -6.04 8.66
C ARG A 133 12.46 -5.54 9.15
N CYS A 134 12.92 -4.43 8.61
CA CYS A 134 14.14 -3.77 9.06
C CYS A 134 13.83 -2.52 9.87
N ASP A 135 14.48 -2.40 11.02
CA ASP A 135 14.47 -1.14 11.77
C ASP A 135 15.18 -0.05 10.97
N TYR A 136 14.61 1.15 10.98
CA TYR A 136 15.15 2.27 10.22
C TYR A 136 16.64 2.52 10.51
N GLN A 137 17.05 2.34 11.78
CA GLN A 137 18.44 2.56 12.20
C GLN A 137 19.42 1.53 11.64
N ALA A 138 18.95 0.31 11.35
CA ALA A 138 19.77 -0.76 10.79
C ALA A 138 19.99 -0.62 9.27
N LEU A 139 19.30 0.32 8.61
CA LEU A 139 19.38 0.52 7.17
C LEU A 139 20.65 1.27 6.75
N SER A 140 21.06 1.05 5.50
CA SER A 140 22.14 1.81 4.86
C SER A 140 21.82 3.32 4.84
N PRO A 141 22.83 4.22 4.86
CA PRO A 141 22.60 5.67 4.77
C PRO A 141 21.77 6.07 3.55
N LYS A 142 21.96 5.32 2.46
CA LYS A 142 21.29 5.52 1.19
C LYS A 142 19.81 5.12 1.26
N MET A 143 19.49 3.96 1.82
CA MET A 143 18.09 3.55 2.02
C MET A 143 17.39 4.46 3.04
N LYS A 144 18.08 4.89 4.10
CA LYS A 144 17.57 5.90 5.04
C LYS A 144 17.17 7.19 4.33
N ALA A 145 17.96 7.64 3.34
CA ALA A 145 17.63 8.81 2.52
C ALA A 145 16.42 8.57 1.60
N ALA A 146 16.34 7.39 0.98
CA ALA A 146 15.21 7.01 0.14
C ALA A 146 13.88 6.98 0.93
N ILE A 147 13.87 6.38 2.12
CA ILE A 147 12.68 6.35 3.00
C ILE A 147 12.27 7.76 3.41
N ARG A 148 13.22 8.63 3.80
CA ARG A 148 12.89 10.04 4.12
C ARG A 148 12.22 10.77 2.97
N ARG A 149 12.59 10.44 1.72
CA ARG A 149 12.04 11.05 0.51
C ARG A 149 10.63 10.55 0.19
N PHE A 150 10.39 9.24 0.26
CA PHE A 150 9.16 8.63 -0.26
C PHE A 150 8.17 8.17 0.81
N ALA A 151 8.63 7.91 2.03
CA ALA A 151 7.80 7.45 3.14
C ALA A 151 8.30 8.04 4.47
N PRO A 152 8.27 9.38 4.63
CA PRO A 152 8.91 10.07 5.76
C PRO A 152 8.38 9.63 7.13
N ALA A 153 7.11 9.20 7.23
CA ALA A 153 6.55 8.65 8.46
C ALA A 153 7.38 7.46 8.99
N GLN A 154 7.90 6.62 8.09
CA GLN A 154 8.68 5.43 8.42
C GLN A 154 10.11 5.75 8.87
N ALA A 155 10.60 6.98 8.68
CA ALA A 155 11.90 7.39 9.19
C ALA A 155 11.90 7.68 10.70
N THR A 156 10.71 7.74 11.32
CA THR A 156 10.53 8.07 12.75
C THR A 156 10.01 6.92 13.59
N VAL A 157 9.61 5.82 12.94
CA VAL A 157 9.14 4.61 13.62
C VAL A 157 10.34 3.92 14.27
N LYS A 158 10.25 3.73 15.59
CA LYS A 158 11.22 3.00 16.40
C LYS A 158 11.03 1.50 16.31
#